data_AF-A0A024WNC1-F1
#
_entry.id   AF-A0A024WNC1-F1
#
_cell.length_a   1.000
_cell.length_b   1.000
_cell.length_c   1.000
_cell.angle_alpha   90.00
_cell.angle_beta   90.00
_cell.angle_gamma   90.00
#
_symmetry.space_group_name_H-M   'P 1'
#
loop_
_entity.id
_entity.type
_entity.pdbx_description
1 polymer ?
#
loop_
_entity_poly.entity_id
_entity_poly.type
_entity_poly.pdbx_seq_one_letter_code
_entity_poly.pdbx_strand_id
1 'polypeptide(L)'
;MKLQYTKILLFFFPLNILVKPSYARSENNPHITPRHKPSPISRVLSECDLYISSCDNDPDMKSVKENFDRQTSQRFEEYEKRMIKNRKRCKEQCDKDIQEIIVKDKVEKSLSEKVEKGCLKCGCGLGGVAAGVGIIGAIAVNEWTKASLLDAAQKGIEEGIKVAIEELGKIVWLSDFKLINWAAKINGTNFLKPNSLVKIVNEVNNQCTKSKAAAKTLFCRATKAWSEKSSMLDVITISQEAADAASAAGEAAKTVEKAQIASVNAASTQLYSAIGYSILAILIIVLIMLIIYLILRYRRKKKMKKKAQYTKLLNE
;
A
#
# COMPACT_ATOMS: atom_id res chain seq x y z
N MET A 1 3.73 20.04 -10.83
CA MET A 1 3.77 18.63 -10.37
C MET A 1 4.56 17.70 -11.32
N LYS A 2 5.73 18.13 -11.86
CA LYS A 2 6.51 17.35 -12.85
C LYS A 2 7.93 16.97 -12.39
N LEU A 3 8.35 17.37 -11.19
CA LEU A 3 9.71 17.18 -10.67
C LEU A 3 9.86 16.03 -9.65
N GLN A 4 8.76 15.38 -9.25
CA GLN A 4 8.80 14.30 -8.25
C GLN A 4 8.89 12.89 -8.85
N TYR A 5 8.63 12.74 -10.15
CA TYR A 5 8.67 11.43 -10.82
C TYR A 5 10.11 10.96 -11.11
N THR A 6 11.02 11.89 -11.40
CA THR A 6 12.44 11.60 -11.65
C THR A 6 13.21 11.25 -10.37
N LYS A 7 12.82 11.77 -9.21
CA LYS A 7 13.44 11.42 -7.91
C LYS A 7 13.10 10.00 -7.45
N ILE A 8 11.91 9.49 -7.76
CA ILE A 8 11.49 8.12 -7.39
C ILE A 8 12.20 7.08 -8.27
N LEU A 9 12.45 7.41 -9.55
CA LEU A 9 13.21 6.57 -10.48
C LEU A 9 14.71 6.48 -10.13
N LEU A 10 15.30 7.56 -9.59
CA LEU A 10 16.69 7.59 -9.14
C LEU A 10 16.94 6.75 -7.88
N PHE A 11 15.92 6.48 -7.06
CA PHE A 11 16.03 5.61 -5.88
C PHE A 11 16.01 4.11 -6.21
N PHE A 12 15.56 3.73 -7.41
CA PHE A 12 15.54 2.33 -7.88
C PHE A 12 16.93 1.83 -8.34
N PHE A 13 17.82 2.74 -8.75
CA PHE A 13 19.16 2.39 -9.22
C PHE A 13 20.13 1.92 -8.11
N PRO A 14 20.21 2.53 -6.90
CA PRO A 14 21.12 2.05 -5.86
C PRO A 14 20.70 0.71 -5.23
N LEU A 15 19.41 0.38 -5.23
CA LEU A 15 18.91 -0.90 -4.68
C LEU A 15 19.23 -2.12 -5.57
N ASN A 16 19.38 -1.93 -6.88
CA ASN A 16 19.84 -2.98 -7.79
C ASN A 16 21.36 -3.22 -7.74
N ILE A 17 22.13 -2.24 -7.24
CA ILE A 17 23.61 -2.36 -7.11
C ILE A 17 23.99 -3.08 -5.80
N LEU A 18 23.12 -3.07 -4.78
CA LEU A 18 23.36 -3.79 -3.52
C LEU A 18 23.10 -5.31 -3.61
N VAL A 19 22.49 -5.80 -4.70
CA VAL A 19 22.13 -7.21 -4.91
C VAL A 19 23.01 -7.83 -5.99
N LYS A 20 24.30 -7.98 -5.65
CA LYS A 20 25.36 -8.93 -6.12
C LYS A 20 26.67 -8.19 -6.45
N PRO A 21 27.85 -8.66 -5.97
CA PRO A 21 28.20 -10.06 -5.75
C PRO A 21 28.86 -10.35 -4.37
N SER A 22 28.29 -11.27 -3.59
CA SER A 22 28.94 -11.78 -2.37
C SER A 22 29.28 -13.26 -2.48
N TYR A 23 29.89 -13.70 -3.59
CA TYR A 23 30.60 -14.98 -3.62
C TYR A 23 31.83 -14.88 -4.52
N ALA A 24 32.81 -14.11 -4.09
CA ALA A 24 34.19 -14.30 -4.52
C ALA A 24 35.07 -14.31 -3.28
N ARG A 25 35.90 -15.35 -3.20
CA ARG A 25 37.13 -15.47 -2.40
C ARG A 25 37.00 -16.00 -0.96
N SER A 26 37.15 -17.32 -0.83
CA SER A 26 38.16 -17.86 0.09
C SER A 26 39.16 -18.67 -0.74
N GLU A 27 40.36 -18.10 -0.92
CA GLU A 27 41.56 -18.81 -1.36
C GLU A 27 41.95 -19.85 -0.31
N ASN A 28 42.44 -21.01 -0.74
CA ASN A 28 43.75 -21.52 -0.30
C ASN A 28 44.16 -22.79 -1.07
N ASN A 29 45.04 -22.52 -2.03
CA ASN A 29 46.28 -23.19 -2.43
C ASN A 29 46.33 -24.59 -3.09
N PRO A 30 47.21 -24.74 -4.09
CA PRO A 30 47.32 -25.92 -4.93
C PRO A 30 48.35 -26.88 -4.35
N HIS A 31 47.91 -28.08 -3.95
CA HIS A 31 48.85 -29.18 -3.72
C HIS A 31 48.95 -30.06 -4.96
N ILE A 32 49.96 -29.71 -5.75
CA ILE A 32 51.01 -30.59 -6.27
C ILE A 32 50.51 -32.01 -6.57
N THR A 33 50.28 -32.22 -7.85
CA THR A 33 50.33 -33.52 -8.52
C THR A 33 51.62 -34.26 -8.16
N PRO A 34 51.57 -35.42 -7.49
CA PRO A 34 52.62 -36.42 -7.64
C PRO A 34 52.34 -37.13 -8.96
N ARG A 35 53.17 -36.87 -9.96
CA ARG A 35 53.32 -37.78 -11.11
C ARG A 35 53.79 -39.14 -10.57
N HIS A 36 52.88 -40.02 -10.22
CA HIS A 36 53.18 -41.44 -10.31
C HIS A 36 52.92 -41.88 -11.76
N LYS A 37 54.02 -41.87 -12.50
CA LYS A 37 54.21 -42.66 -13.73
C LYS A 37 53.57 -44.03 -13.48
N PRO A 38 52.55 -44.46 -14.24
CA PRO A 38 52.21 -45.86 -14.25
C PRO A 38 53.46 -46.55 -14.82
N SER A 39 54.26 -47.13 -13.93
CA SER A 39 55.06 -48.27 -14.35
C SER A 39 54.04 -49.26 -14.89
N PRO A 40 54.21 -49.80 -16.11
CA PRO A 40 53.45 -50.97 -16.50
C PRO A 40 54.03 -52.13 -15.70
N ILE A 41 53.81 -52.16 -14.38
CA ILE A 41 53.67 -53.42 -13.67
C ILE A 41 52.30 -53.90 -14.12
N SER A 42 52.29 -54.41 -15.35
CA SER A 42 51.65 -55.65 -15.67
C SER A 42 51.57 -56.45 -14.36
N ARG A 43 50.39 -56.42 -13.73
CA ARG A 43 49.89 -57.59 -13.02
C ARG A 43 49.39 -58.56 -14.10
N VAL A 44 50.20 -58.81 -15.13
CA VAL A 44 50.21 -60.14 -15.69
C VAL A 44 50.65 -60.95 -14.49
N LEU A 45 49.74 -61.80 -14.00
CA LEU A 45 50.14 -62.96 -13.23
C LEU A 45 51.16 -63.65 -14.12
N SER A 46 52.44 -63.34 -13.91
CA SER A 46 53.53 -64.14 -14.43
C SER A 46 53.21 -65.51 -13.87
N GLU A 47 52.73 -66.40 -14.73
CA GLU A 47 52.79 -67.82 -14.48
C GLU A 47 54.27 -68.12 -14.26
N CYS A 48 54.72 -67.93 -13.02
CA CYS A 48 55.84 -68.69 -12.53
C CYS A 48 55.33 -70.11 -12.61
N ASP A 49 55.84 -70.88 -13.56
CA ASP A 49 55.73 -72.33 -13.55
C ASP A 49 56.09 -72.78 -12.13
N LEU A 50 55.06 -73.07 -11.34
CA LEU A 50 55.24 -73.71 -10.06
C LEU A 50 55.86 -75.04 -10.43
N TYR A 51 57.16 -75.16 -10.22
CA TYR A 51 57.81 -76.45 -10.05
C TYR A 51 57.02 -77.16 -8.94
N ILE A 52 56.05 -77.99 -9.35
CA ILE A 52 55.30 -78.87 -8.45
C ILE A 52 56.34 -79.87 -7.95
N SER A 53 57.02 -79.51 -6.85
CA SER A 53 57.79 -80.47 -6.09
C SER A 53 56.82 -81.54 -5.63
N SER A 54 57.21 -82.80 -5.81
CA SER A 54 56.44 -84.02 -5.54
C SER A 54 56.09 -84.22 -4.05
N CYS A 55 55.35 -83.29 -3.46
CA CYS A 55 54.84 -83.35 -2.09
C CYS A 55 53.32 -83.61 -2.07
N ASP A 56 52.74 -84.18 -3.13
CA ASP A 56 51.32 -84.55 -3.21
C ASP A 56 50.97 -85.79 -2.37
N ASN A 57 51.96 -86.51 -1.86
CA ASN A 57 51.78 -87.76 -1.10
C ASN A 57 52.21 -87.65 0.36
N ASP A 58 52.54 -86.45 0.86
CA ASP A 58 52.76 -86.25 2.29
C ASP A 58 51.40 -86.20 2.99
N PRO A 59 51.11 -87.13 3.93
CA PRO A 59 49.83 -87.18 4.64
C PRO A 59 49.51 -85.86 5.36
N ASP A 60 50.53 -85.12 5.81
CA ASP A 60 50.33 -83.84 6.48
C ASP A 60 49.90 -82.75 5.49
N MET A 61 50.52 -82.69 4.30
CA MET A 61 50.18 -81.71 3.25
C MET A 61 48.76 -81.89 2.72
N LYS A 62 48.30 -83.15 2.59
CA LYS A 62 46.93 -83.46 2.18
C LYS A 62 45.90 -82.98 3.20
N SER A 63 46.16 -83.17 4.49
CA SER A 63 45.27 -82.71 5.57
C SER A 63 45.16 -81.18 5.64
N VAL A 64 46.25 -80.48 5.36
CA VAL A 64 46.30 -79.01 5.30
C VAL A 64 45.51 -78.50 4.10
N LYS A 65 45.70 -79.11 2.92
CA LYS A 65 44.94 -78.77 1.70
C LYS A 65 43.44 -78.95 1.88
N GLU A 66 42.99 -80.09 2.41
CA GLU A 66 41.57 -80.34 2.66
C GLU A 66 40.97 -79.35 3.69
N ASN A 67 41.75 -78.96 4.71
CA ASN A 67 41.32 -77.93 5.66
C ASN A 67 41.24 -76.54 5.02
N PHE A 68 42.19 -76.17 4.16
CA PHE A 68 42.14 -74.91 3.42
C PHE A 68 40.96 -74.88 2.45
N ASP A 69 40.71 -75.96 1.70
CA ASP A 69 39.57 -76.05 0.78
C ASP A 69 38.24 -75.96 1.55
N ARG A 70 38.13 -76.65 2.69
CA ARG A 70 36.96 -76.58 3.56
C ARG A 70 36.71 -75.18 4.13
N GLN A 71 37.75 -74.51 4.65
CA GLN A 71 37.63 -73.14 5.16
C GLN A 71 37.33 -72.13 4.04
N THR A 72 37.95 -72.32 2.89
CA THR A 72 37.77 -71.45 1.72
C THR A 72 36.35 -71.56 1.18
N SER A 73 35.82 -72.78 1.09
CA SER A 73 34.43 -73.04 0.69
C SER A 73 33.42 -72.38 1.65
N GLN A 74 33.64 -72.47 2.98
CA GLN A 74 32.80 -71.79 3.96
C GLN A 74 32.83 -70.26 3.84
N ARG A 75 34.00 -69.67 3.60
CA ARG A 75 34.14 -68.21 3.40
C ARG A 75 33.44 -67.74 2.13
N PHE A 76 33.47 -68.54 1.06
CA PHE A 76 32.77 -68.22 -0.18
C PHE A 76 31.25 -68.23 0.01
N GLU A 77 30.69 -69.23 0.67
CA GLU A 77 29.25 -69.24 0.99
C GLU A 77 28.84 -68.06 1.88
N GLU A 78 29.65 -67.73 2.89
CA GLU A 78 29.36 -66.61 3.80
C GLU A 78 29.48 -65.24 3.10
N TYR A 79 30.43 -65.11 2.18
CA TYR A 79 30.58 -63.94 1.32
C TYR A 79 29.38 -63.80 0.38
N GLU A 80 28.95 -64.88 -0.27
CA GLU A 80 27.82 -64.89 -1.19
C GLU A 80 26.50 -64.53 -0.47
N LYS A 81 26.27 -65.10 0.72
CA LYS A 81 25.12 -64.74 1.59
C LYS A 81 25.12 -63.26 1.96
N ARG A 82 26.29 -62.67 2.30
CA ARG A 82 26.42 -61.23 2.59
C ARG A 82 26.17 -60.37 1.36
N MET A 83 26.70 -60.77 0.20
CA MET A 83 26.50 -60.07 -1.07
C MET A 83 25.02 -60.01 -1.45
N ILE A 84 24.31 -61.15 -1.37
CA ILE A 84 22.87 -61.23 -1.66
C ILE A 84 22.07 -60.35 -0.69
N LYS A 85 22.36 -60.41 0.62
CA LYS A 85 21.69 -59.60 1.64
C LYS A 85 21.86 -58.09 1.40
N ASN A 86 23.08 -57.64 1.11
CA ASN A 86 23.35 -56.23 0.86
C ASN A 86 22.69 -55.75 -0.43
N ARG A 87 22.73 -56.56 -1.49
CA ARG A 87 22.07 -56.24 -2.77
C ARG A 87 20.56 -56.08 -2.60
N LYS A 88 19.93 -56.96 -1.81
CA LYS A 88 18.50 -56.87 -1.48
C LYS A 88 18.17 -55.59 -0.70
N ARG A 89 18.99 -55.25 0.31
CA ARG A 89 18.83 -54.03 1.12
C ARG A 89 18.94 -52.75 0.29
N CYS A 90 19.92 -52.66 -0.61
CA CYS A 90 20.08 -51.50 -1.49
C CYS A 90 18.90 -51.36 -2.46
N LYS A 91 18.38 -52.47 -3.00
CA LYS A 91 17.21 -52.44 -3.88
C LYS A 91 15.96 -51.95 -3.16
N GLU A 92 15.69 -52.46 -1.96
CA GLU A 92 14.57 -52.02 -1.12
C GLU A 92 14.69 -50.55 -0.70
N GLN A 93 15.90 -50.06 -0.42
CA GLN A 93 16.13 -48.65 -0.10
C GLN A 93 15.87 -47.74 -1.32
N CYS A 94 16.38 -48.12 -2.49
CA CYS A 94 16.18 -47.37 -3.73
C CYS A 94 14.69 -47.31 -4.10
N ASP A 95 13.96 -48.44 -3.98
CA ASP A 95 12.52 -48.49 -4.26
C ASP A 95 11.72 -47.60 -3.30
N LYS A 96 12.12 -47.52 -2.01
CA LYS A 96 11.52 -46.61 -1.02
C LYS A 96 11.78 -45.14 -1.36
N ASP A 97 13.01 -44.79 -1.68
CA ASP A 97 13.39 -43.40 -2.00
C ASP A 97 12.68 -42.93 -3.29
N ILE A 98 12.54 -43.80 -4.29
CA ILE A 98 11.78 -43.53 -5.52
C ILE A 98 10.29 -43.30 -5.20
N GLN A 99 9.68 -44.15 -4.38
CA GLN A 99 8.29 -43.99 -3.94
C GLN A 99 8.08 -42.66 -3.20
N GLU A 100 8.98 -42.28 -2.30
CA GLU A 100 8.92 -41.00 -1.58
C GLU A 100 8.99 -39.81 -2.54
N ILE A 101 9.92 -39.83 -3.50
CA ILE A 101 10.08 -38.76 -4.50
C ILE A 101 8.81 -38.62 -5.35
N ILE A 102 8.20 -39.73 -5.78
CA ILE A 102 6.97 -39.71 -6.58
C ILE A 102 5.80 -39.13 -5.79
N VAL A 103 5.62 -39.54 -4.54
CA VAL A 103 4.55 -39.01 -3.66
C VAL A 103 4.74 -37.52 -3.43
N LYS A 104 5.97 -37.06 -3.18
CA LYS A 104 6.30 -35.64 -2.97
C LYS A 104 6.03 -34.79 -4.20
N ASP A 105 6.42 -35.25 -5.41
CA ASP A 105 6.16 -34.53 -6.68
C ASP A 105 4.64 -34.46 -6.96
N LYS A 106 3.87 -35.49 -6.59
CA LYS A 106 2.40 -35.53 -6.74
C LYS A 106 1.69 -34.54 -5.80
N VAL A 107 2.13 -34.45 -4.54
CA VAL A 107 1.61 -33.48 -3.57
C VAL A 107 1.92 -32.05 -4.00
N GLU A 108 3.19 -31.76 -4.36
CA GLU A 108 3.59 -30.44 -4.87
C GLU A 108 2.80 -30.03 -6.12
N LYS A 109 2.57 -30.96 -7.05
CA LYS A 109 1.78 -30.71 -8.26
C LYS A 109 0.33 -30.35 -7.92
N SER A 110 -0.30 -31.12 -7.03
CA SER A 110 -1.69 -30.90 -6.61
C SER A 110 -1.90 -29.59 -5.84
N LEU A 111 -0.95 -29.20 -5.00
CA LEU A 111 -0.98 -27.91 -4.29
C LEU A 111 -0.81 -26.76 -5.28
N SER A 112 0.11 -26.89 -6.23
CA SER A 112 0.31 -25.85 -7.24
C SER A 112 -0.91 -25.65 -8.15
N GLU A 113 -1.58 -26.74 -8.55
CA GLU A 113 -2.74 -26.70 -9.43
C GLU A 113 -3.98 -26.13 -8.71
N LYS A 114 -4.14 -26.40 -7.41
CA LYS A 114 -5.17 -25.78 -6.58
C LYS A 114 -4.93 -24.28 -6.37
N VAL A 115 -3.67 -23.87 -6.11
CA VAL A 115 -3.32 -22.45 -5.98
C VAL A 115 -3.50 -21.72 -7.31
N GLU A 116 -3.18 -22.34 -8.45
CA GLU A 116 -3.32 -21.76 -9.79
C GLU A 116 -4.79 -21.63 -10.21
N LYS A 117 -5.64 -22.63 -9.93
CA LYS A 117 -7.11 -22.54 -10.11
C LYS A 117 -7.76 -21.54 -9.16
N GLY A 118 -7.30 -21.45 -7.91
CA GLY A 118 -7.78 -20.47 -6.94
C GLY A 118 -7.45 -19.03 -7.37
N CYS A 119 -6.23 -18.80 -7.86
CA CYS A 119 -5.79 -17.50 -8.33
C CYS A 119 -6.48 -17.08 -9.65
N LEU A 120 -6.73 -18.01 -10.58
CA LEU A 120 -7.50 -17.71 -11.80
C LEU A 120 -8.98 -17.39 -11.51
N LYS A 121 -9.61 -18.08 -10.54
CA LYS A 121 -10.98 -17.77 -10.11
C LYS A 121 -11.10 -16.42 -9.38
N CYS A 122 -10.10 -16.05 -8.57
CA CYS A 122 -10.06 -14.73 -7.93
C CYS A 122 -9.71 -13.59 -8.92
N GLY A 123 -8.87 -13.85 -9.92
CA GLY A 123 -8.47 -12.87 -10.93
C GLY A 123 -9.63 -12.34 -11.79
N CYS A 124 -10.64 -13.18 -12.09
CA CYS A 124 -11.83 -12.74 -12.82
C CYS A 124 -12.78 -11.84 -11.99
N GLY A 125 -12.70 -11.85 -10.65
CA GLY A 125 -13.45 -10.93 -9.79
C GLY A 125 -12.75 -9.57 -9.59
N LEU A 126 -11.41 -9.55 -9.65
CA LEU A 126 -10.60 -8.34 -9.47
C LEU A 126 -10.62 -7.39 -10.68
N GLY A 127 -10.98 -7.87 -11.87
CA GLY A 127 -11.15 -7.04 -13.06
C GLY A 127 -12.32 -6.04 -12.98
N GLY A 128 -13.35 -6.34 -12.17
CA GLY A 128 -14.51 -5.45 -11.97
C GLY A 128 -14.38 -4.51 -10.77
N VAL A 129 -13.70 -4.93 -9.70
CA VAL A 129 -13.62 -4.15 -8.45
C VAL A 129 -12.57 -3.05 -8.52
N ALA A 130 -11.51 -3.21 -9.32
CA ALA A 130 -10.49 -2.16 -9.50
C ALA A 130 -11.04 -0.89 -10.17
N ALA A 131 -12.05 -1.01 -11.04
CA ALA A 131 -12.71 0.14 -11.65
C ALA A 131 -13.72 0.82 -10.72
N GLY A 132 -14.37 0.07 -9.81
CA GLY A 132 -15.43 0.59 -8.95
C GLY A 132 -14.92 1.48 -7.81
N VAL A 133 -13.84 1.09 -7.12
CA VAL A 133 -13.43 1.78 -5.88
C VAL A 133 -12.76 3.14 -6.16
N GLY A 134 -12.04 3.28 -7.26
CA GLY A 134 -11.40 4.55 -7.64
C GLY A 134 -12.39 5.60 -8.19
N ILE A 135 -13.41 5.15 -8.94
CA ILE A 135 -14.38 6.05 -9.58
C ILE A 135 -15.45 6.48 -8.57
N ILE A 136 -15.99 5.56 -7.76
CA ILE A 136 -17.04 5.88 -6.78
C ILE A 136 -16.51 6.82 -5.69
N GLY A 137 -15.28 6.59 -5.21
CA GLY A 137 -14.66 7.47 -4.21
C GLY A 137 -14.44 8.89 -4.72
N ALA A 138 -13.97 9.06 -5.96
CA ALA A 138 -13.76 10.37 -6.55
C ALA A 138 -15.07 11.14 -6.77
N ILE A 139 -16.15 10.46 -7.19
CA ILE A 139 -17.46 11.07 -7.40
C ILE A 139 -18.05 11.53 -6.06
N ALA A 140 -18.01 10.67 -5.03
CA ALA A 140 -18.54 10.99 -3.71
C ALA A 140 -17.81 12.17 -3.05
N VAL A 141 -16.47 12.24 -3.18
CA VAL A 141 -15.69 13.38 -2.67
C VAL A 141 -16.08 14.68 -3.40
N ASN A 142 -16.35 14.62 -4.70
CA ASN A 142 -16.70 15.81 -5.49
C ASN A 142 -18.11 16.33 -5.20
N GLU A 143 -19.07 15.46 -4.87
CA GLU A 143 -20.40 15.87 -4.43
C GLU A 143 -20.36 16.43 -3.01
N TRP A 144 -19.59 15.78 -2.12
CA TRP A 144 -19.39 16.25 -0.76
C TRP A 144 -18.72 17.62 -0.70
N THR A 145 -17.70 17.87 -1.53
CA THR A 145 -17.05 19.19 -1.60
C THR A 145 -18.02 20.26 -2.06
N LYS A 146 -18.86 20.00 -3.08
CA LYS A 146 -19.90 20.94 -3.53
C LYS A 146 -20.90 21.26 -2.41
N ALA A 147 -21.42 20.24 -1.73
CA ALA A 147 -22.35 20.45 -0.62
C ALA A 147 -21.71 21.24 0.52
N SER A 148 -20.45 20.95 0.83
CA SER A 148 -19.71 21.64 1.89
C SER A 148 -19.38 23.09 1.55
N LEU A 149 -19.19 23.43 0.27
CA LEU A 149 -19.03 24.82 -0.18
C LEU A 149 -20.35 25.61 -0.05
N LEU A 150 -21.49 24.98 -0.31
CA LEU A 150 -22.80 25.61 -0.08
C LEU A 150 -23.05 25.87 1.41
N ASP A 151 -22.73 24.91 2.27
CA ASP A 151 -22.81 25.07 3.73
C ASP A 151 -21.86 26.18 4.24
N ALA A 152 -20.65 26.26 3.68
CA ALA A 152 -19.71 27.35 3.99
C ALA A 152 -20.26 28.74 3.64
N ALA A 153 -20.88 28.88 2.47
CA ALA A 153 -21.53 30.12 2.05
C ALA A 153 -22.71 30.47 2.97
N GLN A 154 -23.51 29.48 3.37
CA GLN A 154 -24.63 29.69 4.28
C GLN A 154 -24.18 30.14 5.67
N LYS A 155 -23.14 29.52 6.24
CA LYS A 155 -22.52 29.95 7.51
C LYS A 155 -21.96 31.36 7.42
N GLY A 156 -21.36 31.73 6.28
CA GLY A 156 -20.91 33.10 6.02
C GLY A 156 -22.07 34.09 6.05
N ILE A 157 -23.20 33.76 5.39
CA ILE A 157 -24.40 34.59 5.39
C ILE A 157 -24.99 34.73 6.80
N GLU A 158 -25.09 33.64 7.56
CA GLU A 158 -25.60 33.65 8.93
C GLU A 158 -24.77 34.56 9.86
N GLU A 159 -23.44 34.46 9.81
CA GLU A 159 -22.57 35.35 10.58
C GLU A 159 -22.66 36.80 10.09
N GLY A 160 -22.73 37.01 8.78
CA GLY A 160 -22.90 38.34 8.20
C GLY A 160 -24.18 39.03 8.67
N ILE A 161 -25.31 38.32 8.68
CA ILE A 161 -26.60 38.84 9.20
C ILE A 161 -26.47 39.19 10.68
N LYS A 162 -25.85 38.31 11.47
CA LYS A 162 -25.65 38.53 12.91
C LYS A 162 -24.81 39.78 13.17
N VAL A 163 -23.68 39.95 12.47
CA VAL A 163 -22.83 41.14 12.58
C VAL A 163 -23.56 42.40 12.12
N ALA A 164 -24.32 42.34 11.03
CA ALA A 164 -25.13 43.48 10.57
C ALA A 164 -26.13 43.94 11.65
N ILE A 165 -26.83 42.99 12.30
CA ILE A 165 -27.77 43.31 13.39
C ILE A 165 -27.04 43.90 14.59
N GLU A 166 -25.89 43.35 14.95
CA GLU A 166 -25.10 43.82 16.09
C GLU A 166 -24.58 45.25 15.88
N GLU A 167 -23.95 45.51 14.72
CA GLU A 167 -23.42 46.83 14.38
C GLU A 167 -24.52 47.87 14.25
N LEU A 168 -25.64 47.53 13.62
CA LEU A 168 -26.80 48.43 13.60
C LEU A 168 -27.38 48.68 14.99
N GLY A 169 -27.34 47.70 15.88
CA GLY A 169 -27.76 47.86 17.27
C GLY A 169 -26.90 48.83 18.08
N LYS A 170 -25.65 49.06 17.67
CA LYS A 170 -24.70 50.00 18.30
C LYS A 170 -24.98 51.45 17.89
N ILE A 171 -25.59 51.69 16.73
CA ILE A 171 -25.96 53.03 16.24
C ILE A 171 -26.89 53.69 17.25
N VAL A 172 -26.34 54.55 18.10
CA VAL A 172 -27.13 55.37 19.04
C VAL A 172 -28.12 54.53 19.88
N TRP A 173 -27.68 53.35 20.32
CA TRP A 173 -28.50 52.41 21.11
C TRP A 173 -29.76 51.95 20.37
N LEU A 174 -29.68 51.77 19.05
CA LEU A 174 -30.76 51.23 18.21
C LEU A 174 -31.25 49.85 18.69
N SER A 175 -30.43 49.12 19.44
CA SER A 175 -30.80 47.91 20.17
C SER A 175 -32.02 48.08 21.09
N ASP A 176 -32.25 49.28 21.64
CA ASP A 176 -33.43 49.57 22.46
C ASP A 176 -34.72 49.80 21.65
N PHE A 177 -34.60 49.90 20.32
CA PHE A 177 -35.73 50.10 19.42
C PHE A 177 -36.50 48.80 19.17
N LYS A 178 -37.30 48.38 20.16
CA LYS A 178 -38.08 47.12 20.15
C LYS A 178 -39.27 47.09 19.19
N LEU A 179 -39.57 48.19 18.52
CA LEU A 179 -40.69 48.29 17.58
C LEU A 179 -40.40 47.62 16.22
N ILE A 180 -39.15 47.19 15.99
CA ILE A 180 -38.72 46.57 14.73
C ILE A 180 -38.13 45.19 15.02
N ASN A 181 -38.60 44.20 14.24
CA ASN A 181 -37.97 42.89 14.20
C ASN A 181 -36.79 42.92 13.23
N TRP A 182 -35.59 43.18 13.75
CA TRP A 182 -34.35 43.23 12.97
C TRP A 182 -34.05 41.93 12.23
N ALA A 183 -34.36 40.79 12.83
CA ALA A 183 -34.17 39.47 12.22
C ALA A 183 -35.09 39.24 11.00
N ALA A 184 -36.27 39.87 10.96
CA ALA A 184 -37.16 39.82 9.80
C ALA A 184 -36.74 40.82 8.70
N LYS A 185 -36.08 41.92 9.10
CA LYS A 185 -35.76 43.04 8.21
C LYS A 185 -34.41 42.88 7.53
N ILE A 186 -33.47 42.19 8.17
CA ILE A 186 -32.14 41.87 7.64
C ILE A 186 -32.10 40.40 7.27
N ASN A 187 -31.69 40.11 6.04
CA ASN A 187 -31.62 38.75 5.51
C ASN A 187 -30.44 38.61 4.53
N GLY A 188 -30.23 37.39 4.03
CA GLY A 188 -29.10 37.04 3.16
C GLY A 188 -28.98 37.86 1.87
N THR A 189 -30.03 38.59 1.46
CA THR A 189 -30.03 39.38 0.22
C THR A 189 -29.69 40.87 0.45
N ASN A 190 -29.73 41.35 1.69
CA ASN A 190 -29.64 42.78 1.99
C ASN A 190 -28.58 43.16 3.02
N PHE A 191 -28.11 42.23 3.86
CA PHE A 191 -27.14 42.52 4.95
C PHE A 191 -25.81 43.10 4.45
N LEU A 192 -25.42 42.74 3.22
CA LEU A 192 -24.19 43.17 2.55
C LEU A 192 -24.36 44.43 1.68
N LYS A 193 -25.56 45.00 1.61
CA LYS A 193 -25.87 46.13 0.73
C LYS A 193 -25.99 47.41 1.56
N PRO A 194 -24.99 48.32 1.49
CA PRO A 194 -25.02 49.59 2.25
C PRO A 194 -26.33 50.35 2.05
N ASN A 195 -26.77 50.52 0.79
CA ASN A 195 -28.01 51.22 0.47
C ASN A 195 -29.26 50.58 1.09
N SER A 196 -29.25 49.26 1.30
CA SER A 196 -30.38 48.56 1.91
C SER A 196 -30.42 48.81 3.43
N LEU A 197 -29.27 48.72 4.12
CA LEU A 197 -29.21 49.01 5.55
C LEU A 197 -29.48 50.49 5.84
N VAL A 198 -28.94 51.40 5.02
CA VAL A 198 -29.25 52.84 5.07
C VAL A 198 -30.76 53.09 4.95
N LYS A 199 -31.42 52.44 3.99
CA LYS A 199 -32.88 52.58 3.83
C LYS A 199 -33.64 52.08 5.07
N ILE A 200 -33.20 50.97 5.67
CA ILE A 200 -33.81 50.41 6.88
C ILE A 200 -33.67 51.40 8.05
N VAL A 201 -32.47 51.93 8.29
CA VAL A 201 -32.19 52.86 9.39
C VAL A 201 -32.92 54.18 9.21
N ASN A 202 -32.95 54.73 8.00
CA ASN A 202 -33.73 55.94 7.70
C ASN A 202 -35.24 55.73 7.89
N GLU A 203 -35.75 54.53 7.60
CA GLU A 203 -37.14 54.21 7.92
C GLU A 203 -37.40 54.17 9.43
N VAL A 204 -36.45 53.69 10.23
CA VAL A 204 -36.52 53.74 11.70
C VAL A 204 -36.54 55.18 12.19
N ASN A 205 -35.64 56.02 11.67
CA ASN A 205 -35.60 57.46 12.01
C ASN A 205 -36.93 58.15 11.68
N ASN A 206 -37.53 57.83 10.54
CA ASN A 206 -38.84 58.35 10.17
C ASN A 206 -39.98 57.88 11.09
N GLN A 207 -39.81 56.79 11.85
CA GLN A 207 -40.80 56.38 12.86
C GLN A 207 -40.75 57.24 14.13
N CYS A 208 -39.61 57.89 14.40
CA CYS A 208 -39.45 58.79 15.54
C CYS A 208 -40.45 59.95 15.53
N THR A 209 -40.88 60.40 14.34
CA THR A 209 -41.89 61.46 14.18
C THR A 209 -43.31 60.91 14.10
N LYS A 210 -43.49 59.65 13.68
CA LYS A 210 -44.80 59.03 13.45
C LYS A 210 -45.40 58.38 14.71
N SER A 211 -44.59 57.95 15.66
CA SER A 211 -45.06 57.22 16.85
C SER A 211 -44.60 57.89 18.15
N LYS A 212 -45.56 58.20 19.03
CA LYS A 212 -45.29 58.73 20.38
C LYS A 212 -44.48 57.73 21.24
N ALA A 213 -44.61 56.43 20.98
CA ALA A 213 -43.83 55.40 21.66
C ALA A 213 -42.39 55.36 21.12
N ALA A 214 -42.22 55.44 19.79
CA ALA A 214 -40.89 55.51 19.16
C ALA A 214 -40.12 56.77 19.59
N ALA A 215 -40.78 57.93 19.64
CA ALA A 215 -40.19 59.21 20.05
C ALA A 215 -39.52 59.19 21.43
N LYS A 216 -39.92 58.26 22.32
CA LYS A 216 -39.35 58.12 23.67
C LYS A 216 -38.07 57.29 23.72
N THR A 217 -37.74 56.56 22.65
CA THR A 217 -36.53 55.71 22.58
C THR A 217 -35.26 56.56 22.60
N LEU A 218 -34.15 55.98 23.08
CA LEU A 218 -32.85 56.65 23.13
C LEU A 218 -32.40 57.09 21.73
N PHE A 219 -32.55 56.20 20.74
CA PHE A 219 -32.30 56.48 19.33
C PHE A 219 -32.99 57.77 18.86
N CYS A 220 -34.31 57.87 19.00
CA CYS A 220 -35.08 59.02 18.53
C CYS A 220 -34.78 60.33 19.28
N ARG A 221 -34.45 60.26 20.58
CA ARG A 221 -34.04 61.45 21.33
C ARG A 221 -32.70 61.98 20.86
N ALA A 222 -31.75 61.09 20.60
CA ALA A 222 -30.43 61.45 20.15
C ALA A 222 -30.44 61.94 18.69
N THR A 223 -31.16 61.28 17.77
CA THR A 223 -31.29 61.79 16.39
C THR A 223 -31.99 63.15 16.35
N LYS A 224 -33.00 63.36 17.21
CA LYS A 224 -33.62 64.68 17.35
C LYS A 224 -32.62 65.75 17.82
N ALA A 225 -31.81 65.47 18.84
CA ALA A 225 -30.79 66.40 19.33
C ALA A 225 -29.75 66.76 18.24
N TRP A 226 -29.40 65.81 17.36
CA TRP A 226 -28.53 66.07 16.22
C TRP A 226 -29.19 66.97 15.17
N SER A 227 -30.46 66.70 14.84
CA SER A 227 -31.22 67.51 13.88
C SER A 227 -31.41 68.95 14.35
N GLU A 228 -31.54 69.18 15.67
CA GLU A 228 -31.62 70.50 16.29
C GLU A 228 -30.29 71.27 16.23
N LYS A 229 -29.16 70.55 16.23
CA LYS A 229 -27.82 71.14 16.10
C LYS A 229 -27.51 71.54 14.66
N SER A 230 -27.88 70.70 13.70
CA SER A 230 -27.69 70.97 12.27
C SER A 230 -28.67 70.15 11.44
N SER A 231 -29.29 70.80 10.46
CA SER A 231 -30.22 70.15 9.54
C SER A 231 -29.52 68.99 8.82
N MET A 232 -30.20 67.83 8.79
CA MET A 232 -29.73 66.56 8.19
C MET A 232 -28.54 65.86 8.87
N LEU A 233 -28.00 66.39 9.97
CA LEU A 233 -26.86 65.75 10.65
C LEU A 233 -27.20 64.32 11.11
N ASP A 234 -28.41 64.12 11.61
CA ASP A 234 -28.92 62.82 12.00
C ASP A 234 -28.92 61.83 10.83
N VAL A 235 -29.49 62.22 9.68
CA VAL A 235 -29.60 61.38 8.49
C VAL A 235 -28.22 61.02 7.95
N ILE A 236 -27.28 61.98 7.92
CA ILE A 236 -25.91 61.75 7.44
C ILE A 236 -25.20 60.74 8.34
N THR A 237 -25.22 60.95 9.66
CA THR A 237 -24.52 60.09 10.63
C THR A 237 -25.07 58.66 10.63
N ILE A 238 -26.39 58.50 10.76
CA ILE A 238 -26.99 57.15 10.81
C ILE A 238 -26.85 56.41 9.47
N SER A 239 -26.83 57.12 8.34
CA SER A 239 -26.61 56.51 7.03
C SER A 239 -25.17 56.03 6.88
N GLN A 240 -24.20 56.81 7.35
CA GLN A 240 -22.80 56.41 7.32
C GLN A 240 -22.56 55.19 8.20
N GLU A 241 -23.04 55.20 9.44
CA GLU A 241 -22.89 54.05 10.35
C GLU A 241 -23.60 52.80 9.83
N ALA A 242 -24.76 52.95 9.17
CA ALA A 242 -25.45 51.83 8.53
C ALA A 242 -24.67 51.25 7.33
N ALA A 243 -23.97 52.10 6.57
CA ALA A 243 -23.10 51.66 5.49
C ALA A 243 -21.84 50.94 6.01
N ASP A 244 -21.28 51.43 7.11
CA ASP A 244 -20.14 50.80 7.80
C ASP A 244 -20.54 49.44 8.38
N ALA A 245 -21.74 49.34 8.96
CA ALA A 245 -22.31 48.06 9.42
C ALA A 245 -22.44 47.03 8.28
N ALA A 246 -22.88 47.45 7.08
CA ALA A 246 -22.94 46.56 5.90
C ALA A 246 -21.55 46.08 5.47
N SER A 247 -20.55 46.97 5.56
CA SER A 247 -19.16 46.65 5.23
C SER A 247 -18.58 45.64 6.22
N ALA A 248 -18.75 45.88 7.52
CA ALA A 248 -18.32 44.97 8.59
C ALA A 248 -18.99 43.60 8.47
N ALA A 249 -20.30 43.57 8.19
CA ALA A 249 -21.05 42.35 7.96
C ALA A 249 -20.55 41.57 6.73
N GLY A 250 -20.21 42.27 5.65
CA GLY A 250 -19.62 41.67 4.45
C GLY A 250 -18.24 41.06 4.71
N GLU A 251 -17.38 41.74 5.48
CA GLU A 251 -16.06 41.23 5.84
C GLU A 251 -16.15 40.02 6.79
N ALA A 252 -17.06 40.05 7.77
CA ALA A 252 -17.33 38.91 8.64
C ALA A 252 -17.81 37.68 7.85
N ALA A 253 -18.77 37.87 6.93
CA ALA A 253 -19.27 36.80 6.08
C ALA A 253 -18.17 36.15 5.24
N LYS A 254 -17.34 36.97 4.56
CA LYS A 254 -16.19 36.47 3.78
C LYS A 254 -15.17 35.74 4.64
N THR A 255 -14.91 36.23 5.85
CA THR A 255 -13.94 35.64 6.78
C THR A 255 -14.38 34.24 7.20
N VAL A 256 -15.64 34.08 7.58
CA VAL A 256 -16.22 32.77 7.92
C VAL A 256 -16.25 31.85 6.72
N GLU A 257 -16.72 32.33 5.57
CA GLU A 257 -16.76 31.55 4.34
C GLU A 257 -15.36 31.03 3.96
N LYS A 258 -14.34 31.90 3.98
CA LYS A 258 -12.95 31.54 3.67
C LYS A 258 -12.39 30.51 4.67
N ALA A 259 -12.68 30.66 5.97
CA ALA A 259 -12.25 29.72 6.99
C ALA A 259 -12.89 28.33 6.79
N GLN A 260 -14.20 28.30 6.48
CA GLN A 260 -14.92 27.06 6.20
C GLN A 260 -14.40 26.39 4.93
N ILE A 261 -14.23 27.12 3.82
CA ILE A 261 -13.65 26.61 2.57
C ILE A 261 -12.25 26.02 2.80
N ALA A 262 -11.40 26.70 3.60
CA ALA A 262 -10.08 26.19 3.94
C ALA A 262 -10.16 24.84 4.68
N SER A 263 -11.11 24.71 5.61
CA SER A 263 -11.34 23.46 6.35
C SER A 263 -11.82 22.31 5.45
N VAL A 264 -12.74 22.60 4.52
CA VAL A 264 -13.25 21.64 3.52
C VAL A 264 -12.13 21.16 2.60
N ASN A 265 -11.28 22.08 2.13
CA ASN A 265 -10.13 21.73 1.29
C ASN A 265 -9.07 20.92 2.04
N ALA A 266 -8.87 21.19 3.33
CA ALA A 266 -7.98 20.39 4.17
C ALA A 266 -8.51 18.96 4.34
N ALA A 267 -9.79 18.81 4.64
CA ALA A 267 -10.45 17.51 4.78
C ALA A 267 -10.47 16.72 3.46
N SER A 268 -10.76 17.36 2.32
CA SER A 268 -10.73 16.68 1.02
C SER A 268 -9.32 16.18 0.68
N THR A 269 -8.28 16.98 0.97
CA THR A 269 -6.88 16.59 0.76
C THR A 269 -6.50 15.35 1.60
N GLN A 270 -7.00 15.24 2.83
CA GLN A 270 -6.80 14.06 3.67
C GLN A 270 -7.49 12.81 3.10
N LEU A 271 -8.67 12.96 2.51
CA LEU A 271 -9.36 11.84 1.84
C LEU A 271 -8.58 11.39 0.59
N TYR A 272 -8.08 12.33 -0.21
CA TYR A 272 -7.25 12.01 -1.38
C TYR A 272 -5.94 11.33 -1.01
N SER A 273 -5.29 11.73 0.08
CA SER A 273 -4.05 11.09 0.53
C SER A 273 -4.31 9.65 0.97
N ALA A 274 -5.39 9.40 1.72
CA ALA A 274 -5.80 8.04 2.12
C ALA A 274 -6.07 7.14 0.90
N ILE A 275 -6.76 7.66 -0.12
CA ILE A 275 -6.98 6.93 -1.39
C ILE A 275 -5.63 6.65 -2.08
N GLY A 276 -4.73 7.63 -2.12
CA GLY A 276 -3.40 7.48 -2.70
C GLY A 276 -2.56 6.37 -2.05
N TYR A 277 -2.55 6.28 -0.70
CA TYR A 277 -1.85 5.21 0.02
C TYR A 277 -2.45 3.83 -0.24
N SER A 278 -3.78 3.73 -0.35
CA SER A 278 -4.46 2.48 -0.70
C SER A 278 -4.06 1.98 -2.09
N ILE A 279 -4.05 2.86 -3.10
CA ILE A 279 -3.62 2.52 -4.46
C ILE A 279 -2.14 2.11 -4.49
N LEU A 280 -1.27 2.83 -3.78
CA LEU A 280 0.16 2.50 -3.69
C LEU A 280 0.37 1.12 -3.06
N ALA A 281 -0.36 0.79 -1.98
CA ALA A 281 -0.29 -0.50 -1.33
C ALA A 281 -0.71 -1.64 -2.28
N ILE A 282 -1.79 -1.46 -3.05
CA ILE A 282 -2.23 -2.43 -4.05
C ILE A 282 -1.16 -2.65 -5.12
N LEU A 283 -0.53 -1.57 -5.62
CA LEU A 283 0.54 -1.66 -6.62
C LEU A 283 1.75 -2.45 -6.08
N ILE A 284 2.14 -2.24 -4.82
CA ILE A 284 3.23 -2.99 -4.17
C ILE A 284 2.89 -4.48 -4.08
N ILE A 285 1.67 -4.83 -3.66
CA ILE A 285 1.23 -6.23 -3.56
C ILE A 285 1.26 -6.91 -4.94
N VAL A 286 0.74 -6.23 -5.97
CA VAL A 286 0.75 -6.74 -7.36
C VAL A 286 2.17 -6.96 -7.86
N LEU A 287 3.10 -6.03 -7.59
CA LEU A 287 4.51 -6.17 -7.95
C LEU A 287 5.17 -7.37 -7.27
N ILE A 288 4.94 -7.57 -5.97
CA ILE A 288 5.46 -8.72 -5.22
C ILE A 288 4.92 -10.03 -5.81
N MET A 289 3.61 -10.11 -6.08
CA MET A 289 2.99 -11.28 -6.70
C MET A 289 3.59 -11.58 -8.08
N LEU A 290 3.86 -10.55 -8.88
CA LEU A 290 4.48 -10.69 -10.20
C LEU A 290 5.93 -11.19 -10.10
N ILE A 291 6.72 -10.69 -9.15
CA ILE A 291 8.10 -11.17 -8.90
C ILE A 291 8.08 -12.64 -8.47
N ILE A 292 7.24 -13.01 -7.50
CA ILE A 292 7.09 -14.41 -7.05
C ILE A 292 6.67 -15.30 -8.22
N TYR A 293 5.69 -14.87 -9.01
CA TYR A 293 5.24 -15.57 -10.20
C TYR A 293 6.39 -15.80 -11.21
N LEU A 294 7.19 -14.78 -11.51
CA LEU A 294 8.33 -14.89 -12.42
C LEU A 294 9.39 -15.87 -11.88
N ILE A 295 9.70 -15.83 -10.58
CA ILE A 295 10.63 -16.77 -9.95
C ILE A 295 10.12 -18.21 -10.07
N LEU A 296 8.84 -18.46 -9.73
CA LEU A 296 8.23 -19.78 -9.82
C LEU A 296 8.20 -20.28 -11.27
N ARG A 297 7.84 -19.43 -12.22
CA ARG A 297 7.83 -19.75 -13.65
C ARG A 297 9.22 -20.10 -14.16
N TYR A 298 10.24 -19.34 -13.74
CA TYR A 298 11.63 -19.61 -14.08
C TYR A 298 12.09 -20.97 -13.52
N ARG A 299 11.78 -21.28 -12.25
CA ARG A 299 12.09 -22.58 -11.63
C ARG A 299 11.41 -23.75 -12.36
N ARG A 300 10.13 -23.62 -12.72
CA ARG A 300 9.38 -24.63 -13.51
C ARG A 300 10.08 -24.90 -14.84
N LYS A 301 10.43 -23.85 -15.61
CA LYS A 301 11.15 -24.01 -16.88
C LYS A 301 12.50 -24.73 -16.71
N LYS A 302 13.27 -24.39 -15.66
CA LYS A 302 14.55 -25.06 -15.38
C LYS A 302 14.38 -26.54 -15.03
N LYS A 303 13.37 -26.90 -14.21
CA LYS A 303 13.04 -28.30 -13.87
C LYS A 303 12.69 -29.11 -15.12
N MET A 304 11.89 -28.55 -16.03
CA MET A 304 11.51 -29.22 -17.29
C MET A 304 12.71 -29.45 -18.21
N LYS A 305 13.61 -28.46 -18.36
CA LYS A 305 14.86 -28.63 -19.14
C LYS A 305 15.74 -29.75 -18.59
N LYS A 306 15.91 -29.82 -17.26
CA LYS A 306 16.67 -30.89 -16.61
C LYS A 306 16.01 -32.26 -16.83
N LYS A 307 14.69 -32.38 -16.65
CA LYS A 307 13.96 -33.64 -16.90
C LYS A 307 14.20 -34.13 -18.33
N ALA A 308 14.13 -33.26 -19.33
CA ALA A 308 14.38 -33.59 -20.74
C ALA A 308 15.82 -34.07 -21.02
N GLN A 309 16.83 -33.58 -20.29
CA GLN A 309 18.20 -34.07 -20.41
C GLN A 309 18.36 -35.47 -19.83
N TYR A 310 17.77 -35.74 -18.66
CA TYR A 310 17.83 -37.06 -18.04
C TYR A 310 17.07 -38.13 -18.85
N THR A 311 15.93 -37.81 -19.45
CA THR A 311 15.23 -38.78 -20.33
C THR A 311 16.01 -39.12 -21.59
N LYS A 312 16.83 -38.21 -22.12
CA LYS A 312 17.69 -38.52 -23.27
C LYS A 312 18.78 -39.52 -22.89
N LEU A 313 19.46 -39.30 -21.76
CA LEU A 313 20.54 -40.17 -21.27
C LEU A 313 20.08 -41.59 -20.88
N LEU A 314 18.80 -41.78 -20.59
CA LEU A 314 18.23 -43.06 -20.15
C LEU A 314 17.76 -43.94 -21.31
N ASN A 315 17.64 -43.36 -22.51
CA ASN A 315 17.20 -44.05 -23.72
C ASN A 315 18.36 -44.36 -24.69
N GLU A 316 19.60 -44.01 -24.32
CA GLU A 316 20.85 -44.47 -24.93
C GLU A 316 21.38 -45.68 -24.14
#